data_AF-A0A4Q0YQ30-F1
#
_entry.id   AF-A0A4Q0YQ30-F1
#
_cell.length_a   1.000
_cell.length_b   1.000
_cell.length_c   1.000
_cell.angle_alpha   90.00
_cell.angle_beta   90.00
_cell.angle_gamma   90.00
#
_symmetry.space_group_name_H-M   'P 1'
#
loop_
_entity.id
_entity.type
_entity.pdbx_description
1 polymer ?
#
loop_
_entity_poly.entity_id
_entity_poly.type
_entity_poly.pdbx_seq_one_letter_code
_entity_poly.pdbx_strand_id
1 'polypeptide(L)'
;MRFYPYLIPLAKNYGMDAVIGASIFGGVVQIILGCYIGHLKKWLPPLVTGIVVAAIRLTQIKVAFWYAGGGNGLRVNNPEAWATPDQVAIAMLVLVVTLVVRELSSGILRQASVLVGMAVGYLVAAMIGMVNGQIIMDANWVSVPQPFFYGLELPAIAIVGMVVMALVTTVETVGDTNGITSGGVGRDATPKELKGSILGDAVGTIIGSCLNALPNTSYTQNVGLVALTGVISRWVVVVGSIFLILGGLIPKLAAIVAAMPACVLGGAAIFMFGMVATAGLKLMTQEGFSSRELAIAALSLSFAIGLNSVPEFLSKVFNKDNGIDCSIAYIRNHSCSNSSYCTEHLH
;
A
#
# COMPACT_ATOMS: atom_id res chain seq x y z
N MET A 1 -0.01 1.45 2.47
CA MET A 1 0.73 0.16 2.36
C MET A 1 1.76 0.13 1.23
N ARG A 2 1.48 0.61 0.01
CA ARG A 2 2.45 0.60 -1.11
C ARG A 2 3.78 1.33 -0.82
N PHE A 3 3.69 2.44 -0.11
CA PHE A 3 4.84 3.23 0.31
C PHE A 3 5.55 2.69 1.54
N TYR A 4 5.03 1.67 2.23
CA TYR A 4 5.55 1.25 3.54
C TYR A 4 7.01 0.76 3.51
N PRO A 5 7.46 -0.02 2.50
CA PRO A 5 8.85 -0.42 2.41
C PRO A 5 9.81 0.78 2.36
N TYR A 6 9.33 1.91 1.87
CA TYR A 6 10.08 3.15 1.76
C TYR A 6 9.87 4.07 2.99
N LEU A 7 8.64 4.34 3.39
CA LEU A 7 8.39 5.32 4.45
C LEU A 7 8.81 4.83 5.84
N ILE A 8 8.78 3.52 6.12
CA ILE A 8 9.17 3.00 7.45
C ILE A 8 10.67 3.25 7.74
N PRO A 9 11.62 2.88 6.86
CA PRO A 9 13.03 3.21 7.08
C PRO A 9 13.30 4.72 7.07
N LEU A 10 12.59 5.49 6.24
CA LEU A 10 12.72 6.94 6.22
C LEU A 10 12.31 7.55 7.57
N ALA A 11 11.14 7.16 8.09
CA ALA A 11 10.64 7.60 9.39
C ALA A 11 11.59 7.26 10.54
N LYS A 12 12.16 6.05 10.51
CA LYS A 12 13.05 5.57 11.58
C LYS A 12 14.38 6.34 11.63
N ASN A 13 14.92 6.74 10.48
CA ASN A 13 16.23 7.39 10.41
C ASN A 13 16.16 8.92 10.44
N TYR A 14 15.07 9.51 9.92
CA TYR A 14 14.95 10.96 9.71
C TYR A 14 13.69 11.59 10.31
N GLY A 15 12.80 10.81 10.93
CA GLY A 15 11.58 11.36 11.54
C GLY A 15 10.37 11.45 10.60
N MET A 16 9.24 11.92 11.16
CA MET A 16 7.97 12.01 10.44
C MET A 16 7.87 13.27 9.57
N ASP A 17 8.51 14.37 9.98
CA ASP A 17 8.79 15.55 9.15
C ASP A 17 9.45 15.19 7.82
N ALA A 18 10.45 14.30 7.83
CA ALA A 18 11.08 13.80 6.62
C ALA A 18 10.11 13.01 5.73
N VAL A 19 9.23 12.20 6.33
CA VAL A 19 8.17 11.49 5.60
C VAL A 19 7.20 12.46 4.95
N ILE A 20 6.76 13.49 5.67
CA ILE A 20 5.83 14.50 5.14
C ILE A 20 6.47 15.31 4.01
N GLY A 21 7.70 15.80 4.18
CA GLY A 21 8.41 16.54 3.14
C GLY A 21 8.69 15.67 1.91
N ALA A 22 9.10 14.42 2.10
CA ALA A 22 9.24 13.44 1.02
C ALA A 22 7.93 13.23 0.27
N SER A 23 6.82 13.09 0.99
CA SER A 23 5.48 12.85 0.42
C SER A 23 5.03 14.01 -0.46
N ILE A 24 5.17 15.25 0.02
CA ILE A 24 4.87 16.46 -0.74
C ILE A 24 5.74 16.52 -2.00
N PHE A 25 7.04 16.26 -1.87
CA PHE A 25 7.96 16.23 -3.00
C PHE A 25 7.56 15.16 -4.04
N GLY A 26 7.18 13.96 -3.60
CA GLY A 26 6.67 12.90 -4.48
C GLY A 26 5.43 13.34 -5.26
N GLY A 27 4.51 14.06 -4.62
CA GLY A 27 3.37 14.66 -5.30
C GLY A 27 3.81 15.69 -6.37
N VAL A 28 4.80 16.53 -6.09
CA VAL A 28 5.35 17.46 -7.09
C VAL A 28 5.95 16.71 -8.28
N VAL A 29 6.74 15.66 -8.03
CA VAL A 29 7.28 14.80 -9.09
C VAL A 29 6.14 14.18 -9.91
N GLN A 30 5.08 13.72 -9.25
CA GLN A 30 3.93 13.13 -9.92
C GLN A 30 3.15 14.16 -10.77
N ILE A 31 3.07 15.43 -10.36
CA ILE A 31 2.54 16.51 -11.21
C ILE A 31 3.36 16.63 -12.50
N ILE A 32 4.68 16.63 -12.38
CA ILE A 32 5.60 16.71 -13.53
C ILE A 32 5.33 15.52 -14.46
N LEU A 33 5.33 14.28 -13.93
CA LEU A 33 5.06 13.07 -14.71
C LEU A 33 3.68 13.11 -15.39
N GLY A 34 2.65 13.58 -14.68
CA GLY A 34 1.30 13.74 -15.21
C GLY A 34 1.23 14.73 -16.37
N CYS A 35 2.01 15.81 -16.34
CA CYS A 35 2.09 16.75 -17.46
C CYS A 35 2.73 16.12 -18.72
N TYR A 36 3.66 15.18 -18.56
CA TYR A 36 4.34 14.49 -19.66
C TYR A 36 3.72 13.13 -20.04
N ILE A 37 2.58 12.75 -19.44
CA ILE A 37 2.00 11.41 -19.60
C ILE A 37 1.69 11.03 -21.06
N GLY A 38 1.37 12.00 -21.92
CA GLY A 38 1.11 11.75 -23.34
C GLY A 38 2.29 11.07 -24.06
N HIS A 39 3.52 11.35 -23.61
CA HIS A 39 4.74 10.72 -24.12
C HIS A 39 5.06 9.41 -23.38
N LEU A 40 4.83 9.39 -22.07
CA LEU A 40 5.12 8.23 -21.21
C LEU A 40 4.17 7.05 -21.43
N LYS A 41 2.91 7.27 -21.86
CA LYS A 41 1.93 6.19 -22.09
C LYS A 41 2.46 5.10 -23.02
N LYS A 42 3.27 5.46 -24.02
CA LYS A 42 3.90 4.51 -24.96
C LYS A 42 4.82 3.50 -24.28
N TRP A 43 5.36 3.85 -23.12
CA TRP A 43 6.30 3.04 -22.34
C TRP A 43 5.60 2.19 -21.28
N LEU A 44 4.29 2.35 -21.12
CA LEU A 44 3.47 1.72 -20.09
C LEU A 44 2.37 0.85 -20.70
N PRO A 45 2.71 -0.18 -21.52
CA PRO A 45 1.71 -1.11 -22.01
C PRO A 45 1.07 -1.89 -20.84
N PRO A 46 -0.10 -2.54 -21.06
CA PRO A 46 -0.78 -3.36 -20.06
C PRO A 46 0.14 -4.39 -19.39
N LEU A 47 1.08 -4.97 -20.15
CA LEU A 47 2.13 -5.85 -19.63
C LEU A 47 2.93 -5.22 -18.48
N VAL A 48 3.48 -4.01 -18.69
CA VAL A 48 4.36 -3.34 -17.71
C VAL A 48 3.56 -2.89 -16.50
N THR A 49 2.38 -2.29 -16.72
CA THR A 49 1.50 -1.84 -15.63
C THR A 49 1.06 -3.02 -14.77
N GLY A 50 0.65 -4.14 -15.38
CA GLY A 50 0.27 -5.36 -14.68
C GLY A 50 1.42 -5.99 -13.89
N ILE A 51 2.65 -6.02 -14.45
CA ILE A 51 3.84 -6.52 -13.76
C ILE A 51 4.12 -5.69 -12.50
N VAL A 52 4.11 -4.36 -12.61
CA VAL A 52 4.37 -3.46 -11.48
C VAL A 52 3.32 -3.66 -10.37
N VAL A 53 2.04 -3.66 -10.73
CA VAL A 53 0.94 -3.86 -9.77
C VAL A 53 1.05 -5.23 -9.09
N ALA A 54 1.26 -6.30 -9.85
CA ALA A 54 1.38 -7.66 -9.30
C ALA A 54 2.62 -7.79 -8.39
N ALA A 55 3.78 -7.32 -8.84
CA ALA A 55 5.04 -7.39 -8.11
C ALA A 55 4.97 -6.67 -6.75
N ILE A 56 4.41 -5.46 -6.72
CA ILE A 56 4.25 -4.70 -5.47
C ILE A 56 3.36 -5.48 -4.50
N ARG A 57 2.25 -6.06 -4.97
CA ARG A 57 1.34 -6.77 -4.07
C ARG A 57 1.89 -8.11 -3.59
N LEU A 58 2.53 -8.87 -4.47
CA LEU A 58 3.16 -10.15 -4.11
C LEU A 58 4.24 -9.96 -3.04
N THR A 59 5.07 -8.92 -3.15
CA THR A 59 6.08 -8.60 -2.13
C THR A 59 5.49 -8.10 -0.80
N GLN A 60 4.25 -7.58 -0.80
CA GLN A 60 3.56 -7.15 0.42
C GLN A 60 2.78 -8.28 1.11
N ILE A 61 2.62 -9.45 0.49
CA ILE A 61 1.95 -10.60 1.13
C ILE A 61 2.63 -10.95 2.47
N LYS A 62 3.96 -10.91 2.54
CA LYS A 62 4.70 -11.14 3.80
C LYS A 62 4.29 -10.17 4.91
N VAL A 63 4.02 -8.91 4.56
CA VAL A 63 3.57 -7.90 5.52
C VAL A 63 2.19 -8.25 6.04
N ALA A 64 1.27 -8.73 5.19
CA ALA A 64 -0.03 -9.19 5.64
C ALA A 64 0.07 -10.33 6.66
N PHE A 65 1.00 -11.28 6.46
CA PHE A 65 1.27 -12.34 7.44
C PHE A 65 1.93 -11.82 8.72
N TRP A 66 2.78 -10.80 8.65
CA TRP A 66 3.28 -10.14 9.86
C TRP A 66 2.14 -9.55 10.70
N TYR A 67 1.16 -8.91 10.05
CA TYR A 67 -0.04 -8.41 10.71
C TYR A 67 -0.93 -9.54 11.23
N ALA A 68 -1.12 -10.63 10.47
CA ALA A 68 -1.90 -11.79 10.91
C ALA A 68 -1.37 -12.37 12.23
N GLY A 69 -0.05 -12.39 12.41
CA GLY A 69 0.59 -12.77 13.67
C GLY A 69 0.63 -11.69 14.75
N GLY A 70 -0.14 -10.60 14.65
CA GLY A 70 -0.17 -9.54 15.66
C GLY A 70 0.74 -8.34 15.38
N GLY A 71 1.37 -8.27 14.21
CA GLY A 71 2.10 -7.10 13.72
C GLY A 71 3.62 -7.20 13.85
N ASN A 72 4.33 -6.33 13.11
CA ASN A 72 5.79 -6.35 13.08
C ASN A 72 6.43 -5.94 14.41
N GLY A 73 5.74 -5.16 15.23
CA GLY A 73 6.22 -4.78 16.57
C GLY A 73 6.39 -5.99 17.49
N LEU A 74 5.38 -6.86 17.55
CA LEU A 74 5.48 -8.12 18.30
C LEU A 74 6.54 -9.04 17.69
N ARG A 75 6.55 -9.20 16.37
CA ARG A 75 7.53 -10.05 15.67
C ARG A 75 8.99 -9.73 16.02
N VAL A 76 9.31 -8.45 16.18
CA VAL A 76 10.69 -7.98 16.44
C VAL A 76 10.99 -7.87 17.93
N ASN A 77 10.05 -7.34 18.72
CA ASN A 77 10.31 -7.00 20.13
C ASN A 77 9.89 -8.09 21.10
N ASN A 78 8.93 -8.95 20.73
CA ASN A 78 8.46 -10.05 21.55
C ASN A 78 8.01 -11.25 20.68
N PRO A 79 8.98 -12.01 20.11
CA PRO A 79 8.68 -13.08 19.15
C PRO A 79 7.80 -14.20 19.72
N GLU A 80 7.84 -14.46 21.02
CA GLU A 80 7.01 -15.48 21.67
C GLU A 80 5.52 -15.11 21.71
N ALA A 81 5.22 -13.81 21.73
CA ALA A 81 3.86 -13.29 21.67
C ALA A 81 3.36 -13.02 20.23
N TRP A 82 4.16 -13.36 19.22
CA TRP A 82 3.83 -13.23 17.81
C TRP A 82 3.32 -14.55 17.24
N ALA A 83 2.28 -14.48 16.40
CA ALA A 83 1.61 -15.63 15.79
C ALA A 83 1.08 -16.65 16.81
N THR A 84 0.51 -16.17 17.92
CA THR A 84 -0.18 -17.04 18.88
C THR A 84 -1.41 -17.69 18.24
N PRO A 85 -1.90 -18.83 18.76
CA PRO A 85 -3.08 -19.51 18.23
C PRO A 85 -4.30 -18.59 18.09
N ASP A 86 -4.54 -17.71 19.06
CA ASP A 86 -5.66 -16.77 19.04
C ASP A 86 -5.54 -15.72 17.92
N GLN A 87 -4.34 -15.16 17.71
CA GLN A 87 -4.08 -14.19 16.65
C GLN A 87 -4.29 -14.82 15.27
N VAL A 88 -3.73 -16.02 15.06
CA VAL A 88 -3.88 -16.75 13.81
C VAL A 88 -5.33 -17.17 13.59
N ALA A 89 -6.03 -17.63 14.64
CA ALA A 89 -7.44 -18.00 14.58
C ALA A 89 -8.33 -16.82 14.17
N ILE A 90 -8.09 -15.62 14.73
CA ILE A 90 -8.82 -14.40 14.33
C ILE A 90 -8.52 -14.04 12.88
N ALA A 91 -7.25 -14.04 12.46
CA ALA A 91 -6.89 -13.74 11.08
C ALA A 91 -7.55 -14.71 10.09
N MET A 92 -7.57 -16.00 10.43
CA MET A 92 -8.27 -17.05 9.66
C MET A 92 -9.78 -16.86 9.67
N LEU A 93 -10.38 -16.50 10.81
CA LEU A 93 -11.80 -16.20 10.91
C LEU A 93 -12.18 -15.06 9.95
N VAL A 94 -11.44 -13.95 9.97
CA VAL A 94 -11.65 -12.82 9.04
C VAL A 94 -11.60 -13.30 7.60
N LEU A 95 -10.61 -14.12 7.26
CA LEU A 95 -10.44 -14.65 5.90
C LEU A 95 -11.59 -15.57 5.49
N VAL A 96 -11.98 -16.52 6.35
CA VAL A 96 -13.09 -17.46 6.09
C VAL A 96 -14.40 -16.70 5.93
N VAL A 97 -14.72 -15.78 6.84
CA VAL A 97 -15.93 -14.95 6.74
C VAL A 97 -15.91 -14.12 5.47
N THR A 98 -14.78 -13.51 5.13
CA THR A 98 -14.62 -12.75 3.88
C THR A 98 -14.92 -13.63 2.66
N LEU A 99 -14.36 -14.84 2.59
CA LEU A 99 -14.57 -15.75 1.47
C LEU A 99 -16.02 -16.23 1.39
N VAL A 100 -16.60 -16.66 2.51
CA VAL A 100 -17.98 -17.14 2.60
C VAL A 100 -18.96 -16.04 2.19
N VAL A 101 -18.81 -14.83 2.73
CA VAL A 101 -19.66 -13.69 2.35
C VAL A 101 -19.47 -13.37 0.87
N ARG A 102 -18.24 -13.37 0.36
CA ARG A 102 -17.98 -13.05 -1.04
C ARG A 102 -18.57 -14.07 -2.03
N GLU A 103 -18.62 -15.35 -1.66
CA GLU A 103 -19.12 -16.40 -2.55
C GLU A 103 -20.64 -16.56 -2.45
N LEU A 104 -21.21 -16.40 -1.25
CA LEU A 104 -22.64 -16.58 -1.03
C LEU A 104 -23.48 -15.32 -1.27
N SER A 105 -22.85 -14.14 -1.39
CA SER A 105 -23.57 -12.88 -1.61
C SER A 105 -23.36 -12.30 -3.01
N SER A 106 -24.29 -11.44 -3.41
CA SER A 106 -24.27 -10.72 -4.68
C SER A 106 -24.26 -9.20 -4.48
N GLY A 107 -23.91 -8.47 -5.53
CA GLY A 107 -23.96 -7.00 -5.54
C GLY A 107 -23.02 -6.36 -4.51
N ILE A 108 -23.54 -5.41 -3.72
CA ILE A 108 -22.76 -4.58 -2.79
C ILE A 108 -22.15 -5.42 -1.66
N LEU A 109 -22.89 -6.40 -1.14
CA LEU A 109 -22.42 -7.21 -0.01
C LEU A 109 -21.17 -8.04 -0.38
N ARG A 110 -21.08 -8.49 -1.64
CA ARG A 110 -19.91 -9.20 -2.18
C ARG A 110 -18.66 -8.32 -2.15
N GLN A 111 -18.83 -7.05 -2.47
CA GLN A 111 -17.75 -6.05 -2.53
C GLN A 111 -17.36 -5.57 -1.12
N ALA A 112 -18.32 -5.54 -0.20
CA ALA A 112 -18.12 -5.24 1.22
C ALA A 112 -17.67 -6.47 2.05
N SER A 113 -17.44 -7.63 1.43
CA SER A 113 -17.09 -8.89 2.12
C SER A 113 -15.91 -8.76 3.09
N VAL A 114 -14.88 -8.00 2.71
CA VAL A 114 -13.72 -7.73 3.58
C VAL A 114 -14.12 -6.92 4.81
N LEU A 115 -14.98 -5.90 4.65
CA LEU A 115 -15.48 -5.11 5.77
C LEU A 115 -16.32 -5.96 6.72
N VAL A 116 -17.14 -6.88 6.20
CA VAL A 116 -17.92 -7.82 7.02
C VAL A 116 -16.99 -8.78 7.76
N GLY A 117 -16.00 -9.35 7.08
CA GLY A 117 -14.98 -10.20 7.70
C GLY A 117 -14.24 -9.50 8.83
N MET A 118 -13.80 -8.26 8.60
CA MET A 118 -13.17 -7.42 9.61
C MET A 118 -14.09 -7.11 10.78
N ALA A 119 -15.37 -6.79 10.53
CA ALA A 119 -16.34 -6.51 11.59
C ALA A 119 -16.55 -7.74 12.49
N VAL A 120 -16.73 -8.93 11.90
CA VAL A 120 -16.88 -10.18 12.66
C VAL A 120 -15.61 -10.50 13.44
N GLY A 121 -14.43 -10.41 12.80
CA GLY A 121 -13.16 -10.66 13.47
C GLY A 121 -12.88 -9.68 14.61
N TYR A 122 -13.24 -8.40 14.43
CA TYR A 122 -13.08 -7.39 15.46
C TYR A 122 -14.01 -7.62 16.65
N LEU A 123 -15.27 -8.02 16.41
CA LEU A 123 -16.20 -8.40 17.48
C LEU A 123 -15.70 -9.59 18.28
N VAL A 124 -15.21 -10.65 17.61
CA VAL A 124 -14.63 -11.82 18.30
C VAL A 124 -13.39 -11.43 19.09
N ALA A 125 -12.50 -10.63 18.51
CA ALA A 125 -11.31 -10.14 19.19
C ALA A 125 -11.66 -9.28 20.43
N ALA A 126 -12.73 -8.50 20.37
CA ALA A 126 -13.23 -7.75 21.51
C ALA A 126 -13.77 -8.65 22.62
N MET A 127 -14.51 -9.71 22.27
CA MET A 127 -15.06 -10.67 23.24
C MET A 127 -13.98 -11.43 24.02
N ILE A 128 -12.83 -11.70 23.39
CA ILE A 128 -11.69 -12.35 24.05
C ILE A 128 -10.69 -11.37 24.67
N GLY A 129 -11.04 -10.08 24.76
CA GLY A 129 -10.27 -9.07 25.49
C GLY A 129 -9.05 -8.50 24.76
N MET A 130 -8.91 -8.70 23.45
CA MET A 130 -7.78 -8.17 22.67
C MET A 130 -7.92 -6.69 22.29
N VAL A 131 -9.08 -6.08 22.56
CA VAL A 131 -9.39 -4.70 22.15
C VAL A 131 -9.34 -3.77 23.36
N ASN A 132 -8.46 -2.76 23.29
CA ASN A 132 -8.40 -1.72 24.31
C ASN A 132 -9.46 -0.63 24.03
N GLY A 133 -10.61 -0.75 24.71
CA GLY A 133 -11.70 0.22 24.61
C GLY A 133 -11.39 1.62 25.16
N GLN A 134 -10.36 1.76 26.01
CA GLN A 134 -9.99 3.04 26.61
C GLN A 134 -9.58 4.06 25.55
N ILE A 135 -8.86 3.61 24.51
CA ILE A 135 -8.45 4.44 23.36
C ILE A 135 -9.67 5.10 22.69
N ILE A 136 -10.81 4.40 22.65
CA ILE A 136 -12.05 4.88 22.05
C ILE A 136 -12.77 5.87 22.97
N MET A 137 -12.70 5.65 24.29
CA MET A 137 -13.31 6.52 25.30
C MET A 137 -12.58 7.86 25.40
N ASP A 138 -11.24 7.84 25.35
CA ASP A 138 -10.39 9.03 25.47
C ASP A 138 -10.36 9.88 24.19
N ALA A 139 -10.81 9.34 23.07
CA ALA A 139 -10.82 10.06 21.80
C ALA A 139 -11.87 11.18 21.78
N ASN A 140 -11.43 12.36 21.35
CA ASN A 140 -12.31 13.52 21.15
C ASN A 140 -13.40 13.23 20.11
N TRP A 141 -14.55 13.90 20.27
CA TRP A 141 -15.66 13.78 19.31
C TRP A 141 -15.40 14.53 18.01
N VAL A 142 -14.70 15.67 18.07
CA VAL A 142 -14.33 16.48 16.90
C VAL A 142 -12.87 16.88 17.00
N SER A 143 -12.12 16.75 15.91
CA SER A 143 -10.78 17.31 15.78
C SER A 143 -10.57 17.83 14.36
N VAL A 144 -9.92 18.99 14.26
CA VAL A 144 -9.55 19.59 12.98
C VAL A 144 -8.07 19.30 12.74
N PRO A 145 -7.68 18.76 11.57
CA PRO A 145 -6.28 18.47 11.27
C PRO A 145 -5.46 19.76 11.31
N GLN A 146 -4.37 19.75 12.06
CA GLN A 146 -3.42 20.86 12.09
C GLN A 146 -2.42 20.70 10.95
N PRO A 147 -2.36 21.65 10.00
CA PRO A 147 -1.37 21.58 8.92
C PRO A 147 0.05 21.52 9.48
N PHE A 148 0.89 20.67 8.89
CA PHE A 148 2.31 20.51 9.22
C PHE A 148 2.62 20.24 10.70
N PHE A 149 1.74 19.52 11.40
CA PHE A 149 1.92 19.16 12.81
C PHE A 149 3.27 18.48 13.08
N TYR A 150 3.72 17.60 12.18
CA TYR A 150 5.02 16.93 12.34
C TYR A 150 6.22 17.73 11.85
N GLY A 151 6.02 18.87 11.18
CA GLY A 151 7.08 19.62 10.50
C GLY A 151 7.30 19.22 9.04
N LEU A 152 8.31 19.82 8.41
CA LEU A 152 8.65 19.58 7.00
C LEU A 152 10.17 19.58 6.83
N GLU A 153 10.71 18.40 6.53
CA GLU A 153 12.11 18.22 6.15
C GLU A 153 12.21 17.38 4.87
N LEU A 154 13.21 17.66 4.05
CA LEU A 154 13.46 16.89 2.83
C LEU A 154 14.94 16.48 2.77
N PRO A 155 15.33 15.38 3.46
CA PRO A 155 16.70 14.90 3.37
C PRO A 155 16.97 14.40 1.94
N ALA A 156 18.20 14.57 1.45
CA ALA A 156 18.55 14.25 0.06
C ALA A 156 18.22 12.80 -0.34
N ILE A 157 18.37 11.85 0.60
CA ILE A 157 18.00 10.45 0.39
C ILE A 157 16.49 10.26 0.13
N ALA A 158 15.66 11.13 0.69
CA ALA A 158 14.22 11.08 0.52
C ALA A 158 13.78 11.45 -0.91
N ILE A 159 14.58 12.23 -1.62
CA ILE A 159 14.31 12.68 -2.98
C ILE A 159 14.32 11.49 -3.94
N VAL A 160 15.40 10.71 -3.92
CA VAL A 160 15.61 9.60 -4.87
C VAL A 160 14.51 8.56 -4.72
N GLY A 161 14.21 8.14 -3.49
CA GLY A 161 13.19 7.13 -3.28
C GLY A 161 11.79 7.63 -3.61
N MET A 162 11.48 8.91 -3.37
CA MET A 162 10.17 9.46 -3.75
C MET A 162 10.02 9.66 -5.25
N VAL A 163 11.09 9.91 -6.01
CA VAL A 163 11.03 9.89 -7.48
C VAL A 163 10.62 8.50 -7.96
N VAL A 164 11.25 7.45 -7.43
CA VAL A 164 10.90 6.06 -7.78
C VAL A 164 9.46 5.73 -7.38
N MET A 165 9.05 6.11 -6.16
CA MET A 165 7.68 5.88 -5.71
C MET A 165 6.65 6.65 -6.53
N ALA A 166 6.93 7.89 -6.93
CA ALA A 166 6.06 8.69 -7.79
C ALA A 166 5.92 8.10 -9.20
N LEU A 167 6.99 7.49 -9.74
CA LEU A 167 6.91 6.72 -10.98
C LEU A 167 5.98 5.52 -10.81
N VAL A 168 6.18 4.74 -9.74
CA VAL A 168 5.36 3.57 -9.43
C VAL A 168 3.88 3.93 -9.32
N THR A 169 3.53 4.98 -8.56
CA THR A 169 2.12 5.41 -8.42
C THR A 169 1.57 5.98 -9.71
N THR A 170 2.38 6.64 -10.53
CA THR A 170 1.97 7.08 -11.86
C THR A 170 1.58 5.90 -12.75
N VAL A 171 2.41 4.85 -12.78
CA VAL A 171 2.13 3.63 -13.56
C VAL A 171 0.85 2.96 -13.09
N GLU A 172 0.65 2.87 -11.77
CA GLU A 172 -0.55 2.30 -11.17
C GLU A 172 -1.80 3.12 -11.50
N THR A 173 -1.75 4.44 -11.34
CA THR A 173 -2.87 5.34 -11.66
C THR A 173 -3.22 5.30 -13.15
N VAL A 174 -2.25 5.09 -14.04
CA VAL A 174 -2.52 4.83 -15.46
C VAL A 174 -3.29 3.51 -15.65
N GLY A 175 -2.85 2.44 -14.99
CA GLY A 175 -3.51 1.13 -15.02
C GLY A 175 -4.95 1.19 -14.48
N ASP A 176 -5.15 1.81 -13.33
CA ASP A 176 -6.47 1.97 -12.70
C ASP A 176 -7.40 2.81 -13.58
N THR A 177 -6.89 3.90 -14.18
CA THR A 177 -7.68 4.75 -15.07
C THR A 177 -8.11 4.00 -16.33
N ASN A 178 -7.19 3.28 -16.98
CA ASN A 178 -7.53 2.43 -18.13
C ASN A 178 -8.51 1.32 -17.75
N GLY A 179 -8.36 0.71 -16.57
CA GLY A 179 -9.29 -0.31 -16.10
C GLY A 179 -10.70 0.24 -15.87
N ILE A 180 -10.83 1.45 -15.33
CA ILE A 180 -12.12 2.13 -15.14
C ILE A 180 -12.76 2.46 -16.49
N THR A 181 -12.00 3.00 -17.45
CA THR A 181 -12.56 3.36 -18.75
C THR A 181 -12.89 2.12 -19.58
N SER A 182 -12.06 1.07 -19.53
CA SER A 182 -12.30 -0.18 -20.24
C SER A 182 -13.52 -0.90 -19.66
N GLY A 183 -13.59 -1.05 -18.34
CA GLY A 183 -14.71 -1.73 -17.66
C GLY A 183 -16.00 -0.92 -17.60
N GLY A 184 -15.93 0.41 -17.62
CA GLY A 184 -17.09 1.28 -17.49
C GLY A 184 -17.67 1.79 -18.80
N VAL A 185 -16.81 2.11 -19.79
CA VAL A 185 -17.23 2.70 -21.09
C VAL A 185 -16.67 1.97 -22.31
N GLY A 186 -15.94 0.86 -22.14
CA GLY A 186 -15.49 0.02 -23.25
C GLY A 186 -14.36 0.61 -24.10
N ARG A 187 -13.55 1.53 -23.55
CA ARG A 187 -12.40 2.12 -24.26
C ARG A 187 -11.22 2.41 -23.35
N ASP A 188 -10.06 2.61 -23.94
CA ASP A 188 -8.89 3.11 -23.23
C ASP A 188 -9.05 4.57 -22.77
N ALA A 189 -8.31 4.92 -21.72
CA ALA A 189 -8.27 6.28 -21.22
C ALA A 189 -7.53 7.20 -22.20
N THR A 190 -8.13 8.37 -22.44
CA THR A 190 -7.53 9.42 -23.26
C THR A 190 -6.35 10.05 -22.52
N PRO A 191 -5.38 10.67 -23.24
CA PRO A 191 -4.27 11.39 -22.58
C PRO A 191 -4.74 12.48 -21.61
N LYS A 192 -5.90 13.12 -21.89
CA LYS A 192 -6.49 14.13 -21.01
C LYS A 192 -7.01 13.52 -19.70
N GLU A 193 -7.67 12.37 -19.76
CA GLU A 193 -8.15 11.64 -18.57
C GLU A 193 -6.97 11.11 -17.75
N LEU A 194 -5.95 10.56 -18.39
CA LEU A 194 -4.73 10.10 -17.71
C LEU A 194 -4.02 11.26 -17.00
N LYS A 195 -3.84 12.39 -17.69
CA LYS A 195 -3.26 13.60 -17.07
C LYS A 195 -4.10 14.06 -15.89
N GLY A 196 -5.42 14.13 -16.04
CA GLY A 196 -6.32 14.55 -14.97
C GLY A 196 -6.28 13.61 -13.75
N SER A 197 -6.23 12.30 -13.99
CA SER A 197 -6.15 11.28 -12.94
C SER A 197 -4.84 11.38 -12.15
N ILE A 198 -3.70 11.49 -12.85
CA ILE A 198 -2.38 11.63 -12.23
C ILE A 198 -2.26 12.95 -11.46
N LEU A 199 -2.78 14.06 -12.00
CA LEU A 199 -2.80 15.35 -11.30
C LEU A 199 -3.70 15.31 -10.06
N GLY A 200 -4.85 14.66 -10.14
CA GLY A 200 -5.75 14.48 -8.98
C GLY A 200 -5.09 13.67 -7.87
N ASP A 201 -4.40 12.59 -8.24
CA ASP A 201 -3.59 11.78 -7.32
C ASP A 201 -2.50 12.63 -6.64
N ALA A 202 -1.71 13.33 -7.44
CA ALA A 202 -0.61 14.15 -6.96
C ALA A 202 -1.05 15.29 -6.04
N VAL A 203 -2.11 16.01 -6.41
CA VAL A 203 -2.69 17.08 -5.58
C VAL A 203 -3.28 16.51 -4.29
N GLY A 204 -3.94 15.35 -4.36
CA GLY A 204 -4.42 14.63 -3.19
C GLY A 204 -3.28 14.26 -2.23
N THR A 205 -2.15 13.81 -2.74
CA THR A 205 -0.95 13.50 -1.94
C THR A 205 -0.40 14.76 -1.30
N ILE A 206 -0.24 15.86 -2.05
CA ILE A 206 0.30 17.12 -1.50
C ILE A 206 -0.62 17.65 -0.39
N ILE A 207 -1.91 17.80 -0.66
CA ILE A 207 -2.87 18.33 0.32
C ILE A 207 -2.96 17.40 1.53
N GLY A 208 -3.04 16.09 1.30
CA GLY A 208 -3.06 15.09 2.35
C GLY A 208 -1.83 15.20 3.24
N SER A 209 -0.64 15.27 2.67
CA SER A 209 0.62 15.37 3.42
C SER A 209 0.80 16.71 4.13
N CYS A 210 0.33 17.83 3.56
CA CYS A 210 0.23 19.09 4.31
C CYS A 210 -0.65 18.93 5.57
N LEU A 211 -1.65 18.05 5.54
CA LEU A 211 -2.50 17.68 6.68
C LEU A 211 -1.98 16.45 7.45
N ASN A 212 -0.71 16.08 7.27
CA ASN A 212 -0.02 14.96 7.91
C ASN A 212 -0.47 13.55 7.49
N ALA A 213 -1.17 13.42 6.37
CA ALA A 213 -1.48 12.13 5.79
C ALA A 213 -0.29 11.56 5.00
N LEU A 214 -0.15 10.24 5.04
CA LEU A 214 0.78 9.53 4.16
C LEU A 214 0.33 9.66 2.69
N PRO A 215 1.26 9.50 1.72
CA PRO A 215 0.93 9.57 0.30
C PRO A 215 -0.23 8.65 -0.05
N ASN A 216 -1.20 9.19 -0.80
CA ASN A 216 -2.33 8.43 -1.30
C ASN A 216 -2.10 8.02 -2.76
N THR A 217 -2.97 7.14 -3.26
CA THR A 217 -3.07 6.83 -4.69
C THR A 217 -4.40 6.17 -5.00
N SER A 218 -4.64 5.91 -6.28
CA SER A 218 -5.82 5.24 -6.80
C SER A 218 -6.05 3.86 -6.13
N TYR A 219 -7.33 3.52 -5.98
CA TYR A 219 -7.79 2.28 -5.36
C TYR A 219 -8.23 1.30 -6.45
N THR A 220 -7.34 0.36 -6.79
CA THR A 220 -7.57 -0.68 -7.80
C THR A 220 -8.82 -1.52 -7.53
N GLN A 221 -9.25 -1.66 -6.27
CA GLN A 221 -10.50 -2.34 -5.93
C GLN A 221 -11.73 -1.65 -6.53
N ASN A 222 -11.71 -0.32 -6.64
CA ASN A 222 -12.81 0.45 -7.22
C ASN A 222 -12.91 0.22 -8.73
N VAL A 223 -11.80 -0.09 -9.40
CA VAL A 223 -11.77 -0.48 -10.82
C VAL A 223 -12.64 -1.71 -11.05
N GLY A 224 -12.47 -2.74 -10.20
CA GLY A 224 -13.28 -3.96 -10.26
C GLY A 224 -14.77 -3.69 -9.99
N LEU A 225 -15.09 -2.77 -9.08
CA LEU A 225 -16.47 -2.38 -8.81
C LEU A 225 -17.12 -1.69 -10.02
N VAL A 226 -16.40 -0.78 -10.70
CA VAL A 226 -16.88 -0.12 -11.90
C VAL A 226 -17.11 -1.13 -13.02
N ALA A 227 -16.19 -2.07 -13.23
CA ALA A 227 -16.34 -3.10 -14.26
C ALA A 227 -17.56 -4.02 -14.03
N LEU A 228 -18.01 -4.18 -12.78
CA LEU A 228 -19.20 -4.97 -12.45
C LEU A 228 -20.50 -4.16 -12.52
N THR A 229 -20.46 -2.91 -12.05
CA THR A 229 -21.67 -2.07 -11.91
C THR A 229 -21.95 -1.22 -13.14
N GLY A 230 -20.95 -0.96 -13.99
CA GLY A 230 -21.01 -0.01 -15.08
C GLY A 230 -21.16 1.45 -14.63
N VAL A 231 -21.15 1.73 -13.31
CA VAL A 231 -21.40 3.08 -12.78
C VAL A 231 -20.11 3.89 -12.74
N ILE A 232 -19.99 4.84 -13.68
CA ILE A 232 -18.86 5.81 -13.76
C ILE A 232 -19.23 7.22 -13.30
N SER A 233 -20.33 7.38 -12.56
CA SER A 233 -20.81 8.70 -12.13
C SER A 233 -19.87 9.34 -11.11
N ARG A 234 -19.41 10.57 -11.39
CA ARG A 234 -18.58 11.37 -10.47
C ARG A 234 -19.26 11.63 -9.12
N TRP A 235 -20.60 11.65 -9.09
CA TRP A 235 -21.36 11.94 -7.88
C TRP A 235 -21.22 10.85 -6.82
N VAL A 236 -21.03 9.58 -7.24
CA VAL A 236 -20.77 8.48 -6.31
C VAL A 236 -19.48 8.74 -5.53
N VAL A 237 -18.45 9.21 -6.23
CA VAL A 237 -17.16 9.56 -5.62
C VAL A 237 -17.30 10.79 -4.72
N VAL A 238 -18.02 11.84 -5.17
CA VAL A 238 -18.22 13.06 -4.37
C VAL A 238 -18.93 12.76 -3.05
N VAL A 239 -20.01 11.99 -3.07
CA VAL A 239 -20.74 11.61 -1.85
C VAL A 239 -19.86 10.78 -0.92
N GLY A 240 -19.10 9.81 -1.47
CA GLY A 240 -18.14 9.02 -0.71
C GLY A 240 -17.04 9.88 -0.07
N SER A 241 -16.49 10.86 -0.79
CA SER A 241 -15.49 11.78 -0.28
C SER A 241 -16.03 12.67 0.84
N ILE A 242 -17.25 13.20 0.70
CA ILE A 242 -17.89 13.99 1.77
C ILE A 242 -18.07 13.15 3.02
N PHE A 243 -18.55 11.91 2.87
CA PHE A 243 -18.69 10.96 3.98
C PHE A 243 -17.35 10.70 4.69
N LEU A 244 -16.27 10.48 3.92
CA LEU A 244 -14.92 10.25 4.48
C LEU A 244 -14.33 11.50 5.13
N ILE A 245 -14.56 12.69 4.58
CA ILE A 245 -14.13 13.97 5.18
C ILE A 245 -14.82 14.17 6.53
N LEU A 246 -16.14 13.99 6.59
CA LEU A 246 -16.89 14.08 7.84
C LEU A 246 -16.43 13.01 8.85
N GLY A 247 -16.19 11.79 8.40
CA GLY A 247 -15.65 10.72 9.25
C GLY A 247 -14.24 11.01 9.77
N GLY A 248 -13.40 11.67 8.98
CA GLY A 248 -12.04 12.08 9.36
C GLY A 248 -12.00 13.18 10.42
N LEU A 249 -13.04 14.01 10.50
CA LEU A 249 -13.20 15.04 11.54
C LEU A 249 -13.68 14.47 12.88
N ILE A 250 -13.98 13.16 12.95
CA ILE A 250 -14.46 12.45 14.14
C ILE A 250 -13.39 11.47 14.62
N PRO A 251 -12.47 11.88 15.53
CA PRO A 251 -11.40 11.02 16.04
C PRO A 251 -11.88 9.71 16.66
N LYS A 252 -13.10 9.65 17.19
CA LYS A 252 -13.69 8.39 17.67
C LYS A 252 -13.75 7.32 16.60
N LEU A 253 -14.04 7.67 15.35
CA LEU A 253 -14.04 6.71 14.25
C LEU A 253 -12.61 6.20 14.00
N ALA A 254 -11.62 7.10 14.01
CA ALA A 254 -10.22 6.73 13.91
C ALA A 254 -9.76 5.86 15.09
N ALA A 255 -10.24 6.13 16.30
CA ALA A 255 -9.92 5.37 17.50
C ALA A 255 -10.50 3.95 17.48
N ILE A 256 -11.72 3.76 16.96
CA ILE A 256 -12.29 2.42 16.73
C ILE A 256 -11.40 1.61 15.79
N VAL A 257 -10.93 2.24 14.70
CA VAL A 257 -10.02 1.58 13.75
C VAL A 257 -8.64 1.33 14.37
N ALA A 258 -8.13 2.28 15.16
CA ALA A 258 -6.82 2.15 15.82
C ALA A 258 -6.80 1.10 16.94
N ALA A 259 -7.94 0.90 17.62
CA ALA A 259 -8.11 -0.15 18.63
C ALA A 259 -8.26 -1.54 18.01
N MET A 260 -8.35 -1.65 16.69
CA MET A 260 -8.45 -2.93 15.99
C MET A 260 -7.13 -3.72 16.08
N PRO A 261 -7.16 -4.96 16.58
CA PRO A 261 -5.97 -5.79 16.66
C PRO A 261 -5.36 -6.04 15.28
N ALA A 262 -4.02 -6.05 15.22
CA ALA A 262 -3.30 -6.24 13.97
C ALA A 262 -3.66 -7.55 13.24
N CYS A 263 -4.01 -8.61 13.97
CA CYS A 263 -4.42 -9.89 13.39
C CYS A 263 -5.71 -9.79 12.55
N VAL A 264 -6.67 -8.94 12.94
CA VAL A 264 -7.89 -8.67 12.16
C VAL A 264 -7.53 -8.00 10.84
N LEU A 265 -6.68 -6.97 10.89
CA LEU A 265 -6.16 -6.28 9.71
C LEU A 265 -5.34 -7.23 8.82
N GLY A 266 -4.62 -8.17 9.43
CA GLY A 266 -3.84 -9.19 8.73
C GLY A 266 -4.71 -10.10 7.87
N GLY A 267 -5.79 -10.66 8.44
CA GLY A 267 -6.74 -11.50 7.68
C GLY A 267 -7.34 -10.78 6.48
N ALA A 268 -7.73 -9.52 6.66
CA ALA A 268 -8.22 -8.66 5.58
C ALA A 268 -7.14 -8.35 4.53
N ALA A 269 -5.92 -8.02 4.97
CA ALA A 269 -4.80 -7.69 4.11
C ALA A 269 -4.36 -8.88 3.24
N ILE A 270 -4.37 -10.11 3.76
CA ILE A 270 -4.05 -11.32 2.99
C ILE A 270 -4.98 -11.41 1.76
N PHE A 271 -6.29 -11.29 1.99
CA PHE A 271 -7.27 -11.35 0.92
C PHE A 271 -7.15 -10.16 -0.05
N MET A 272 -7.03 -8.93 0.46
CA MET A 272 -6.93 -7.72 -0.37
C MET A 272 -5.67 -7.70 -1.22
N PHE A 273 -4.50 -8.08 -0.68
CA PHE A 273 -3.26 -8.12 -1.44
C PHE A 273 -3.29 -9.22 -2.50
N GLY A 274 -3.81 -10.40 -2.17
CA GLY A 274 -4.00 -11.48 -3.13
C GLY A 274 -4.89 -11.05 -4.30
N MET A 275 -6.06 -10.49 -4.01
CA MET A 275 -7.00 -9.99 -5.03
C MET A 275 -6.38 -8.93 -5.95
N VAL A 276 -5.64 -7.97 -5.41
CA VAL A 276 -4.99 -6.91 -6.22
C VAL A 276 -3.81 -7.48 -7.01
N ALA A 277 -3.05 -8.43 -6.45
CA ALA A 277 -2.01 -9.15 -7.19
C ALA A 277 -2.62 -9.88 -8.41
N THR A 278 -3.72 -10.61 -8.21
CA THR A 278 -4.45 -11.29 -9.29
C THR A 278 -5.02 -10.30 -10.32
N ALA A 279 -5.46 -9.11 -9.91
CA ALA A 279 -5.88 -8.07 -10.85
C ALA A 279 -4.72 -7.59 -11.73
N GLY A 280 -3.52 -7.41 -11.16
CA GLY A 280 -2.30 -7.12 -11.91
C GLY A 280 -1.93 -8.24 -12.89
N LEU A 281 -2.06 -9.51 -12.47
CA LEU A 281 -1.87 -10.68 -13.35
C LEU A 281 -2.89 -10.69 -14.50
N LYS A 282 -4.15 -10.40 -14.23
CA LYS A 282 -5.18 -10.31 -15.27
C LYS A 282 -4.86 -9.21 -16.28
N LEU A 283 -4.42 -8.03 -15.80
CA LEU A 283 -4.04 -6.89 -16.63
C LEU A 283 -2.87 -7.22 -17.56
N MET A 284 -1.82 -7.89 -17.06
CA MET A 284 -0.68 -8.26 -17.91
C MET A 284 -1.02 -9.32 -18.96
N THR A 285 -2.00 -10.20 -18.70
CA THR A 285 -2.42 -11.26 -19.64
C THR A 285 -3.45 -10.81 -20.67
N GLN A 286 -3.91 -9.55 -20.62
CA GLN A 286 -5.05 -9.08 -21.40
C GLN A 286 -4.85 -9.20 -22.92
N GLU A 287 -3.63 -9.00 -23.42
CA GLU A 287 -3.28 -9.08 -24.84
C GLU A 287 -2.66 -10.44 -25.24
N GLY A 288 -2.58 -11.38 -24.30
CA GLY A 288 -1.81 -12.63 -24.45
C GLY A 288 -0.31 -12.44 -24.21
N PHE A 289 0.46 -13.53 -24.27
CA PHE A 289 1.92 -13.50 -24.19
C PHE A 289 2.55 -14.14 -25.41
N SER A 290 3.37 -13.37 -26.11
CA SER A 290 4.45 -13.87 -26.96
C SER A 290 5.63 -14.37 -26.13
N SER A 291 6.55 -15.13 -26.75
CA SER A 291 7.77 -15.60 -26.08
C SER A 291 8.59 -14.46 -25.47
N ARG A 292 8.58 -13.28 -26.10
CA ARG A 292 9.27 -12.09 -25.60
C ARG A 292 8.60 -11.53 -24.34
N GLU A 293 7.28 -11.39 -24.36
CA GLU A 293 6.53 -10.83 -23.23
C GLU A 293 6.55 -11.75 -22.03
N LEU A 294 6.50 -13.07 -22.26
CA LEU A 294 6.66 -14.08 -21.23
C LEU A 294 8.05 -14.00 -20.57
N ALA A 295 9.11 -13.83 -21.35
CA ALA A 295 10.47 -13.63 -20.82
C ALA A 295 10.59 -12.34 -19.99
N ILE A 296 9.99 -11.24 -20.46
CA ILE A 296 9.95 -9.96 -19.73
C ILE A 296 9.21 -10.11 -18.41
N ALA A 297 8.04 -10.74 -18.41
CA ALA A 297 7.25 -10.97 -17.21
C ALA A 297 7.99 -11.86 -16.20
N ALA A 298 8.56 -12.97 -16.67
CA ALA A 298 9.30 -13.92 -15.85
C ALA A 298 10.51 -13.26 -15.16
N LEU A 299 11.35 -12.54 -15.92
CA LEU A 299 12.50 -11.84 -15.36
C LEU A 299 12.08 -10.77 -14.36
N SER A 300 11.10 -9.94 -14.73
CA SER A 300 10.65 -8.83 -13.89
C SER A 300 10.07 -9.30 -12.54
N LEU A 301 9.22 -10.33 -12.57
CA LEU A 301 8.67 -10.93 -11.33
C LEU A 301 9.74 -11.64 -10.51
N SER A 302 10.69 -12.33 -11.16
CA SER A 302 11.80 -12.99 -10.46
C SER A 302 12.67 -12.00 -9.70
N PHE A 303 13.03 -10.87 -10.31
CA PHE A 303 13.78 -9.81 -9.62
C PHE A 303 12.96 -9.15 -8.52
N ALA A 304 11.70 -8.81 -8.78
CA ALA A 304 10.87 -8.14 -7.78
C ALA A 304 10.65 -8.98 -6.52
N ILE A 305 10.36 -10.28 -6.68
CA ILE A 305 10.10 -11.20 -5.58
C ILE A 305 11.42 -11.70 -4.97
N GLY A 306 12.38 -12.09 -5.81
CA GLY A 306 13.64 -12.71 -5.40
C GLY A 306 14.52 -11.75 -4.58
N LEU A 307 14.73 -10.52 -5.06
CA LEU A 307 15.51 -9.52 -4.32
C LEU A 307 14.88 -9.17 -2.96
N ASN A 308 13.54 -9.21 -2.89
CA ASN A 308 12.82 -8.93 -1.66
C ASN A 308 12.86 -10.10 -0.65
N SER A 309 13.12 -11.31 -1.14
CA SER A 309 13.17 -12.56 -0.37
C SER A 309 14.57 -12.85 0.19
N VAL A 310 15.63 -12.31 -0.43
CA VAL A 310 17.02 -12.55 -0.02
C VAL A 310 17.74 -11.21 0.26
N PRO A 311 17.40 -10.51 1.36
CA PRO A 311 18.02 -9.23 1.68
C PRO A 311 19.54 -9.34 1.92
N GLU A 312 20.06 -10.49 2.36
CA GLU A 312 21.52 -10.67 2.54
C GLU A 312 22.27 -10.56 1.22
N PHE A 313 21.67 -11.00 0.11
CA PHE A 313 22.27 -10.95 -1.22
C PHE A 313 22.58 -9.50 -1.61
N LEU A 314 21.60 -8.60 -1.47
CA LEU A 314 21.78 -7.18 -1.73
C LEU A 314 22.82 -6.55 -0.81
N SER A 315 22.82 -6.92 0.48
CA SER A 315 23.77 -6.38 1.45
C SER A 315 25.24 -6.72 1.14
N LYS A 316 25.49 -7.91 0.56
CA LYS A 316 26.85 -8.35 0.20
C LYS A 316 27.29 -7.86 -1.17
N VAL A 317 26.39 -7.83 -2.14
CA VAL A 317 26.69 -7.34 -3.50
C VAL A 317 26.99 -5.84 -3.49
N PHE A 318 26.22 -5.07 -2.72
CA PHE A 318 26.34 -3.61 -2.64
C PHE A 318 27.07 -3.12 -1.38
N ASN A 319 28.06 -3.88 -0.89
CA ASN A 319 28.90 -3.47 0.24
C ASN A 319 29.94 -2.41 -0.20
N LYS A 320 30.28 -1.50 0.71
CA LYS A 320 31.21 -0.38 0.51
C LYS A 320 32.61 -0.83 0.07
N ASP A 321 33.02 -2.04 0.46
CA ASP A 321 34.30 -2.65 0.08
C ASP A 321 34.42 -2.99 -1.42
N ASN A 322 33.30 -3.04 -2.15
CA ASN A 322 33.28 -3.27 -3.61
C ASN A 322 33.26 -1.96 -4.43
N GLY A 323 33.46 -0.80 -3.80
CA GLY A 323 33.56 0.50 -4.50
C GLY A 323 32.24 1.06 -5.03
N ILE A 324 31.10 0.42 -4.72
CA ILE A 324 29.76 0.91 -5.06
C ILE A 324 29.17 1.52 -3.78
N ASP A 325 29.44 2.80 -3.53
CA ASP A 325 28.87 3.52 -2.39
C ASP A 325 27.36 3.63 -2.59
N CYS A 326 26.64 2.84 -1.83
CA CYS A 326 25.24 2.61 -2.05
C CYS A 326 24.44 3.55 -1.14
N SER A 327 24.41 4.83 -1.52
CA SER A 327 23.31 5.74 -1.13
C SER A 327 21.94 5.24 -1.64
N ILE A 328 21.93 4.11 -2.37
CA ILE A 328 20.77 3.39 -2.89
C ILE A 328 20.61 2.00 -2.19
N ALA A 329 21.49 1.61 -1.25
CA ALA A 329 21.30 0.40 -0.43
C ALA A 329 20.28 0.68 0.67
N TYR A 330 19.02 0.73 0.25
CA TYR A 330 17.83 0.92 1.07
C TYR A 330 17.50 -0.28 1.98
N ILE A 331 18.44 -1.23 2.11
CA ILE A 331 18.34 -2.41 2.97
C ILE A 331 19.55 -2.44 3.88
N ARG A 332 19.77 -1.35 4.65
CA ARG A 332 20.55 -1.47 5.88
C ARG A 332 19.69 -2.22 6.90
N ASN A 333 19.77 -3.53 6.73
CA ASN A 333 19.34 -4.67 7.53
C ASN A 333 18.48 -4.41 8.77
N HIS A 334 17.32 -5.08 8.79
CA HIS A 334 16.54 -5.38 9.98
C HIS A 334 17.02 -6.68 10.68
N SER A 335 18.17 -7.23 10.28
CA SER A 335 18.74 -8.48 10.81
C SER A 335 20.04 -8.32 11.60
N CYS A 336 20.47 -7.08 11.94
CA CYS A 336 21.50 -6.91 12.97
C CYS A 336 20.89 -7.10 14.37
N SER A 337 20.51 -8.33 14.68
CA SER A 337 20.34 -8.76 16.07
C SER A 337 21.01 -10.11 16.37
N ASN A 338 21.70 -10.74 15.41
CA ASN A 338 22.22 -12.11 15.61
C ASN A 338 23.53 -12.45 14.87
N SER A 339 24.38 -11.48 14.55
CA SER A 339 25.72 -11.79 14.02
C SER A 339 26.79 -11.26 14.97
N SER A 340 27.58 -12.18 15.52
CA SER A 340 28.73 -12.01 16.41
C SER A 340 29.90 -11.20 15.82
N TYR A 341 29.66 -10.40 14.78
CA TYR A 341 30.64 -9.62 14.02
C TYR A 341 30.74 -8.15 14.44
N CYS A 342 29.91 -7.68 15.39
CA CYS A 342 29.92 -6.27 15.83
C CYS A 342 30.85 -5.97 17.03
N THR A 343 31.63 -6.92 17.53
CA THR A 343 32.47 -6.74 18.73
C THR A 343 33.93 -6.32 18.48
N GLU A 344 34.39 -6.10 17.25
CA GLU A 344 35.82 -5.83 17.02
C GLU A 344 36.21 -4.40 16.60
N HIS A 345 35.28 -3.47 16.39
CA HIS A 345 35.66 -2.10 15.99
C HIS A 345 34.86 -1.00 16.69
N LEU A 346 34.93 -0.98 18.02
CA LEU A 346 34.63 0.19 18.84
C LEU A 346 35.74 0.36 19.90
N HIS A 347 36.86 0.94 19.46
CA HIS A 347 37.70 1.83 20.26
C HIS A 347 37.71 3.20 19.55
#